data_AF-A0A3E0VAP9-F1
#
_entry.id   AF-A0A3E0VAP9-F1
#
_cell.length_a   1.000
_cell.length_b   1.000
_cell.length_c   1.000
_cell.angle_alpha   90.00
_cell.angle_beta   90.00
_cell.angle_gamma   90.00
#
_symmetry.space_group_name_H-M   'P 1'
#
loop_
_entity.id
_entity.type
_entity.pdbx_description
1 polymer ?
#
loop_
_entity_poly.entity_id
_entity_poly.type
_entity_poly.pdbx_seq_one_letter_code
_entity_poly.pdbx_strand_id
1 'polypeptide(L)' 'MKVAEQIVGVRVPEPREQIIARYTAAVQSIVDQNPDGAPLVVSVREVGLMNIHVNEDGQVTLTPRPPALP' A
#
# COMPACT_ATOMS: atom_id res chain seq x y z
N MET A 1 8.94 33.29 -26.34
CA MET A 1 9.42 31.91 -26.56
C MET A 1 8.96 31.06 -25.39
N LYS A 2 8.22 29.99 -25.68
CA LYS A 2 7.65 29.06 -24.71
C LYS A 2 8.72 28.02 -24.41
N VAL A 3 9.45 28.17 -23.32
CA VAL A 3 10.37 27.11 -22.86
C VAL A 3 9.52 26.15 -22.04
N ALA A 4 8.87 25.21 -22.75
CA ALA A 4 8.36 24.01 -22.10
C ALA A 4 9.59 23.14 -21.82
N GLU A 5 10.19 23.31 -20.64
CA GLU A 5 11.21 22.40 -20.17
C GLU A 5 10.58 21.02 -20.04
N GLN A 6 10.84 20.21 -21.06
CA GLN A 6 10.61 18.78 -21.09
C GLN A 6 11.50 18.17 -20.00
N ILE A 7 10.99 18.14 -18.76
CA ILE A 7 11.61 17.38 -17.67
C ILE A 7 11.42 15.92 -18.05
N VAL A 8 12.44 15.34 -18.68
CA VAL A 8 12.57 13.91 -18.90
C VAL A 8 12.54 13.22 -17.55
N GLY A 9 11.34 12.78 -17.15
CA GLY A 9 11.07 11.58 -16.36
C GLY A 9 12.00 11.29 -15.19
N VAL A 10 12.37 12.27 -14.36
CA VAL A 10 12.83 11.96 -13.00
C VAL A 10 11.60 11.49 -12.24
N ARG A 11 11.32 10.18 -12.31
CA ARG A 11 10.39 9.55 -11.38
C ARG A 11 11.01 9.74 -10.01
N VAL A 12 10.55 10.76 -9.28
CA VAL A 12 10.84 10.90 -7.86
C VAL A 12 10.42 9.57 -7.22
N PRO A 13 11.33 8.84 -6.57
CA PRO A 13 10.96 7.63 -5.87
C PRO A 13 9.82 7.97 -4.91
N GLU A 14 8.70 7.27 -5.05
CA GLU A 14 7.56 7.48 -4.16
C GLU A 14 8.00 7.13 -2.73
N PRO A 15 7.77 8.00 -1.73
CA PRO A 15 8.08 7.68 -0.36
C PRO A 15 7.34 6.42 0.09
N ARG A 16 8.01 5.62 0.92
CA ARG A 16 7.48 4.35 1.44
C ARG A 16 6.09 4.50 2.05
N GLU A 17 5.85 5.60 2.75
CA GLU A 17 4.58 5.93 3.40
C GLU A 17 3.46 6.16 2.38
N GLN A 18 3.77 6.80 1.25
CA GLN A 18 2.79 7.03 0.17
C GLN A 18 2.45 5.72 -0.55
N ILE A 19 3.46 4.88 -0.79
CA ILE A 19 3.26 3.53 -1.31
C ILE A 19 2.30 2.75 -0.40
N ILE A 20 2.58 2.72 0.92
CA ILE A 20 1.73 2.03 1.90
C ILE A 20 0.32 2.61 1.90
N ALA A 21 0.16 3.93 1.93
CA ALA A 21 -1.16 4.58 1.93
C ALA A 21 -2.00 4.20 0.70
N ARG A 22 -1.38 4.18 -0.48
CA ARG A 22 -2.05 3.76 -1.72
C ARG A 22 -2.52 2.30 -1.64
N TYR A 23 -1.68 1.40 -1.13
CA TYR A 23 -2.05 0.00 -0.98
C TYR A 23 -3.08 -0.20 0.14
N THR A 24 -3.07 0.60 1.21
CA THR A 24 -4.12 0.57 2.24
C THR A 24 -5.48 0.87 1.64
N ALA A 25 -5.59 1.90 0.78
CA ALA A 25 -6.85 2.21 0.09
C ALA A 25 -7.32 1.08 -0.84
N ALA A 26 -6.39 0.41 -1.54
CA ALA A 26 -6.72 -0.74 -2.36
C ALA A 26 -7.24 -1.92 -1.53
N VAL A 27 -6.60 -2.22 -0.40
CA VAL A 27 -7.03 -3.30 0.50
C VAL A 27 -8.35 -2.97 1.18
N GLN A 28 -8.59 -1.71 1.54
CA GLN A 28 -9.89 -1.24 2.04
C GLN A 28 -11.01 -1.61 1.06
N SER A 29 -10.85 -1.26 -0.22
CA SER A 29 -11.85 -1.59 -1.24
C SER A 29 -12.08 -3.10 -1.40
N ILE A 30 -11.07 -3.93 -1.15
CA ILE A 30 -11.23 -5.40 -1.21
C ILE A 30 -11.99 -5.89 0.02
N VAL A 31 -11.67 -5.38 1.21
CA VAL A 31 -12.38 -5.71 2.46
C VAL A 31 -13.85 -5.32 2.36
N ASP A 32 -14.15 -4.13 1.85
CA ASP A 32 -15.53 -3.64 1.66
C ASP A 32 -16.34 -4.54 0.70
N GLN A 33 -15.66 -5.19 -0.25
CA GLN A 33 -16.27 -6.09 -1.23
C GLN A 33 -16.29 -7.56 -0.78
N ASN A 34 -15.61 -7.90 0.32
CA ASN A 34 -15.43 -9.26 0.82
C ASN A 34 -15.89 -9.37 2.29
N PRO A 35 -17.20 -9.20 2.56
CA PRO A 35 -17.76 -9.19 3.92
C PRO A 35 -17.64 -10.54 4.63
N ASP A 36 -17.39 -11.60 3.87
CA ASP A 36 -17.18 -12.98 4.32
C ASP A 36 -15.78 -13.24 4.91
N GLY A 37 -14.88 -12.25 4.86
CA GLY A 37 -13.67 -12.23 5.69
C GLY A 37 -12.61 -13.24 5.28
N ALA A 38 -12.55 -13.62 4.00
CA ALA A 38 -11.52 -14.54 3.51
C ALA A 38 -10.11 -14.03 3.87
N PRO A 39 -9.17 -14.91 4.28
CA PRO A 39 -7.83 -14.48 4.67
C PRO A 39 -7.11 -13.70 3.56
N LEU A 40 -6.67 -12.48 3.87
CA LEU A 40 -5.87 -11.67 2.94
C LEU A 40 -4.38 -11.72 3.30
N VAL A 41 -3.55 -11.82 2.27
CA VAL A 41 -2.10 -11.66 2.37
C VAL A 41 -1.69 -10.57 1.38
N VAL A 42 -1.02 -9.55 1.88
CA VAL A 42 -0.56 -8.41 1.08
C VAL A 42 0.95 -8.35 1.10
N SER A 43 1.54 -8.35 -0.10
CA SER A 43 2.96 -8.09 -0.32
C SER A 43 3.09 -6.90 -1.25
N VAL A 44 3.85 -5.90 -0.82
CA VAL A 44 4.11 -4.69 -1.59
C VAL A 44 5.55 -4.76 -2.07
N ARG A 45 5.78 -4.74 -3.37
CA ARG A 45 7.09 -5.01 -3.99
C ARG A 45 8.25 -4.19 -3.38
N GLU A 46 8.00 -2.94 -3.03
CA GLU A 46 9.00 -2.00 -2.50
C GLU A 46 9.06 -1.95 -0.97
N VAL A 47 8.16 -2.64 -0.27
CA VAL A 47 8.03 -2.61 1.20
C VAL A 47 8.21 -3.97 1.85
N GLY A 48 7.80 -5.05 1.17
CA GLY A 48 7.80 -6.42 1.66
C GLY A 48 6.41 -6.91 2.05
N LEU A 49 6.36 -7.93 2.91
CA LEU A 49 5.12 -8.44 3.48
C LEU A 49 4.50 -7.39 4.42
N MET A 50 3.18 -7.31 4.41
CA MET A 50 2.42 -6.40 5.27
C MET A 50 1.59 -7.20 6.28
N ASN A 51 1.50 -6.70 7.50
CA ASN A 51 0.44 -7.06 8.43
C ASN A 51 -0.79 -6.21 8.08
N ILE A 52 -1.93 -6.88 8.01
CA ILE A 52 -3.23 -6.28 7.74
C ILE A 52 -3.99 -6.28 9.06
N HIS A 53 -4.41 -5.10 9.51
CA HIS A 53 -5.32 -4.96 10.64
C HIS A 53 -6.61 -4.34 10.13
N VAL A 54 -7.75 -4.95 10.46
CA VAL A 54 -9.08 -4.42 10.17
C VAL A 54 -9.74 -4.20 11.52
N ASN A 55 -10.16 -2.98 11.82
CA ASN A 55 -10.85 -2.67 13.08
C ASN A 55 -12.36 -2.99 12.98
N GLU A 56 -13.09 -2.78 14.08
CA GLU A 56 -14.54 -3.07 14.16
C GLU A 56 -15.37 -2.24 13.16
N ASP A 57 -14.89 -1.05 12.79
CA ASP A 57 -15.52 -0.17 11.80
C ASP A 57 -15.20 -0.58 10.35
N GLY A 58 -14.44 -1.67 10.15
CA GLY A 58 -14.00 -2.14 8.83
C GLY A 58 -12.82 -1.38 8.24
N GLN A 59 -12.21 -0.44 8.97
CA GLN A 59 -11.07 0.33 8.51
C GLN A 59 -9.78 -0.50 8.49
N VAL A 60 -9.08 -0.47 7.35
CA VAL A 60 -7.83 -1.19 7.11
C VAL A 60 -6.62 -0.33 7.51
N THR A 61 -5.67 -0.95 8.21
CA THR A 61 -4.32 -0.43 8.42
C THR A 61 -3.30 -1.45 7.95
N LEU A 62 -2.35 -1.00 7.11
CA LEU A 62 -1.20 -1.81 6.69
C LEU A 62 0.07 -1.40 7.44
N THR A 63 0.71 -2.36 8.09
CA THR A 63 2.03 -2.16 8.72
C THR A 63 3.06 -3.11 8.12
N PRO A 64 4.28 -2.66 7.82
CA PRO A 64 5.33 -3.55 7.31
C PRO A 64 5.63 -4.67 8.30
N ARG A 65 5.65 -5.92 7.82
CA ARG A 65 6.03 -7.07 8.61
C ARG A 65 7.55 -7.18 8.62
N PRO A 66 8.21 -7.17 9.80
CA PRO A 66 9.64 -7.47 9.86
C PRO A 66 9.89 -8.89 9.34
N PRO A 67 11.02 -9.13 8.65
CA PRO A 67 11.38 -10.48 8.24
C PRO A 67 11.42 -11.38 9.47
N ALA A 68 10.90 -12.61 9.35
CA ALA A 68 11.06 -13.61 10.40
C ALA A 68 12.56 -13.82 10.62
N LEU A 69 13.03 -13.55 11.84
CA LEU A 69 14.39 -13.90 12.23
C LEU A 69 14.50 -15.43 12.28
N PRO A 70 15.58 -16.02 11.75
CA PRO A 70 15.80 -17.46 11.77
C PRO A 70 16.04 -18.02 13.18
#